data_AF-A0A058ZR26-F1
#
_entry.id   AF-A0A058ZR26-F1
#
_cell.length_a   1.000
_cell.length_b   1.000
_cell.length_c   1.000
_cell.angle_alpha   90.00
_cell.angle_beta   90.00
_cell.angle_gamma   90.00
#
_symmetry.space_group_name_H-M   'P 1'
#
loop_
_entity.id
_entity.type
_entity.pdbx_description
1 polymer ?
#
loop_
_entity_poly.entity_id
_entity_poly.type
_entity_poly.pdbx_seq_one_letter_code
_entity_poly.pdbx_strand_id
1 'polypeptide(L)'
;MRNGGAISFDLEGIRFDGFGEAFAERATSALKDGLTTGLNDPSIQQALAESADINIEQLSLDGLDFSTPDRLGLSLAQAILHRVAGR
;
A
#
# COMPACT_ATOMS: atom_id res chain seq x y z
N MET A 1 13.27 25.33 5.71
CA MET A 1 12.70 24.31 6.62
C MET A 1 11.68 23.51 5.81
N ARG A 2 12.04 22.34 5.30
CA ARG A 2 11.09 21.48 4.57
C ARG A 2 10.34 20.66 5.60
N ASN A 3 9.07 20.98 5.82
CA ASN A 3 8.13 20.09 6.50
C ASN A 3 7.98 18.85 5.62
N GLY A 4 8.73 17.79 5.92
CA GLY A 4 8.41 16.45 5.43
C GLY A 4 7.17 16.00 6.18
N GLY A 5 5.98 16.33 5.66
CA GLY A 5 4.75 15.76 6.18
C GLY A 5 4.83 14.26 6.03
N ALA A 6 5.02 13.55 7.14
CA ALA A 6 4.87 12.10 7.14
C ALA A 6 3.41 11.82 6.78
N ILE A 7 3.19 11.25 5.60
CA ILE A 7 1.87 10.77 5.20
C ILE A 7 1.62 9.53 6.07
N SER A 8 0.80 9.68 7.11
CA SER A 8 0.36 8.57 7.93
C SER A 8 -0.72 7.82 7.17
N PHE A 9 -0.37 6.64 6.65
CA PHE A 9 -1.34 5.70 6.11
C PHE A 9 -1.87 4.86 7.25
N ASP A 10 -3.13 5.09 7.64
CA ASP A 10 -3.79 4.23 8.60
C ASP A 10 -4.35 3.01 7.87
N LEU A 11 -3.71 1.84 8.06
CA LEU A 11 -4.15 0.56 7.48
C LEU A 11 -5.16 -0.14 8.39
N GLU A 12 -5.95 0.63 9.14
CA GLU A 12 -7.06 0.12 9.93
C GLU A 12 -8.08 -0.56 9.00
N GLY A 13 -8.01 -1.89 8.91
CA GLY A 13 -9.05 -2.69 8.24
C GLY A 13 -8.56 -3.79 7.29
N ILE A 14 -7.26 -3.85 6.96
CA ILE A 14 -6.76 -4.94 6.11
C ILE A 14 -6.64 -6.23 6.93
N ARG A 15 -7.46 -7.22 6.58
CA ARG A 15 -7.42 -8.57 7.16
C ARG A 15 -7.12 -9.59 6.08
N PHE A 16 -6.19 -10.49 6.39
CA PHE A 16 -5.86 -11.64 5.55
C PHE A 16 -6.65 -12.86 6.06
N ASP A 17 -7.97 -12.84 5.85
CA ASP A 17 -8.83 -13.93 6.27
C ASP A 17 -8.48 -15.22 5.49
N GLY A 18 -8.43 -16.36 6.20
CA GLY A 18 -8.04 -17.65 5.64
C GLY A 18 -6.53 -17.95 5.67
N PHE A 19 -5.70 -17.02 6.16
CA PHE A 19 -4.28 -17.24 6.41
C PHE A 19 -3.98 -17.42 7.90
N GLY A 20 -2.89 -18.14 8.22
CA GLY A 20 -2.39 -18.22 9.59
C GLY A 20 -1.88 -16.87 10.09
N GLU A 21 -1.92 -16.64 11.40
CA GLU A 21 -1.51 -15.38 12.03
C GLU A 21 -0.11 -14.92 11.57
N ALA A 22 0.89 -15.80 11.63
CA ALA A 22 2.25 -15.48 11.19
C ALA A 22 2.35 -15.09 9.70
N PHE A 23 1.47 -15.64 8.85
CA PHE A 23 1.41 -15.26 7.44
C PHE A 23 0.80 -13.85 7.31
N ALA A 24 -0.32 -13.60 7.98
CA ALA A 24 -1.01 -12.32 7.97
C ALA A 24 -0.11 -11.19 8.50
N GLU A 25 0.62 -11.44 9.59
CA GLU A 25 1.57 -10.48 10.15
C GLU A 25 2.69 -10.15 9.16
N ARG A 26 3.30 -11.17 8.53
CA ARG A 26 4.36 -10.96 7.55
C ARG A 26 3.87 -10.23 6.30
N ALA A 27 2.69 -10.58 5.79
CA ALA A 27 2.09 -9.87 4.67
C ALA A 27 1.77 -8.42 5.03
N THR A 28 1.27 -8.17 6.23
CA THR A 28 1.02 -6.81 6.75
C THR A 28 2.32 -6.01 6.87
N SER A 29 3.39 -6.62 7.36
CA SER A 29 4.71 -5.97 7.44
C SER A 29 5.24 -5.59 6.06
N ALA A 30 5.24 -6.54 5.12
CA ALA A 30 5.71 -6.30 3.76
C ALA A 30 4.87 -5.25 3.02
N LEU A 31 3.56 -5.22 3.27
CA LEU A 31 2.65 -4.18 2.79
C LEU A 31 3.05 -2.80 3.32
N LYS A 32 3.26 -2.67 4.64
CA LYS A 32 3.67 -1.41 5.28
C LYS A 32 4.99 -0.90 4.74
N ASP A 33 5.97 -1.79 4.57
CA ASP A 33 7.28 -1.45 4.02
C ASP A 33 7.19 -1.02 2.56
N GLY A 34 6.38 -1.72 1.77
CA GLY A 34 6.13 -1.40 0.36
C GLY A 34 5.45 -0.05 0.19
N LEU A 35 4.41 0.23 0.98
CA LEU A 35 3.71 1.52 0.99
C LEU A 35 4.64 2.65 1.44
N THR A 36 5.38 2.45 2.53
CA THR A 36 6.34 3.46 3.02
C THR A 36 7.37 3.78 1.95
N THR A 37 7.90 2.76 1.27
CA THR A 37 8.87 2.95 0.18
C THR A 37 8.24 3.72 -0.98
N GLY A 38 7.05 3.32 -1.43
CA GLY A 38 6.36 3.95 -2.56
C GLY A 38 5.85 5.36 -2.28
N LEU A 39 5.39 5.65 -1.06
CA LEU A 39 4.97 7.00 -0.65
C LEU A 39 6.15 7.96 -0.52
N ASN A 40 7.37 7.44 -0.40
CA ASN A 40 8.59 8.24 -0.48
C ASN A 40 9.07 8.45 -1.92
N ASP A 41 8.42 7.83 -2.92
CA ASP A 41 8.68 8.11 -4.32
C ASP A 41 8.17 9.52 -4.70
N PRO A 42 9.00 10.41 -5.26
CA PRO A 42 8.61 11.77 -5.61
C PRO A 42 7.41 11.85 -6.56
N SER A 43 7.24 10.86 -7.46
CA SER A 43 6.12 10.84 -8.41
C SER A 43 4.79 10.54 -7.71
N ILE A 44 4.81 9.67 -6.70
CA ILE A 44 3.65 9.35 -5.87
C ILE A 44 3.31 10.53 -4.97
N GLN A 45 4.31 11.20 -4.38
CA GLN A 45 4.09 12.41 -3.58
C GLN A 45 3.45 13.54 -4.41
N GLN A 46 3.87 13.69 -5.66
CA GLN A 46 3.25 14.64 -6.57
C GLN A 46 1.79 14.26 -6.88
N ALA A 47 1.52 12.99 -7.20
CA ALA A 47 0.16 12.51 -7.46
C ALA A 47 -0.77 12.70 -6.23
N LEU A 48 -0.25 12.49 -5.02
CA LEU A 48 -0.97 12.75 -3.76
C LEU A 48 -1.22 14.23 -3.53
N ALA A 49 -0.25 15.10 -3.86
CA ALA A 49 -0.43 16.55 -3.74
C ALA A 49 -1.44 17.11 -4.73
N GLU A 50 -1.56 16.48 -5.91
CA GLU A 50 -2.52 16.84 -6.96
C GLU A 50 -3.92 16.25 -6.67
N SER A 51 -3.99 15.16 -5.91
CA SER A 51 -5.25 14.49 -5.55
C SER A 51 -5.77 14.98 -4.20
N ALA A 52 -6.81 15.82 -4.22
CA ALA A 52 -7.38 16.39 -3.00
C ALA A 52 -8.05 15.34 -2.07
N ASP A 53 -8.47 14.20 -2.61
CA ASP A 53 -9.05 13.08 -1.88
C ASP A 53 -8.77 11.79 -2.65
N ILE A 54 -7.94 10.89 -2.10
CA ILE A 54 -7.76 9.56 -2.67
C ILE A 54 -8.64 8.60 -1.90
N ASN A 55 -9.83 8.34 -2.45
CA ASN A 55 -10.71 7.32 -1.93
C ASN A 55 -10.51 6.01 -2.71
N ILE A 56 -9.91 5.01 -2.07
CA ILE A 56 -9.69 3.68 -2.67
C ILE A 56 -10.94 2.84 -2.41
N GLU A 57 -12.01 3.13 -3.15
CA GLU A 57 -13.27 2.38 -3.04
C GLU A 57 -13.20 1.00 -3.73
N GLN A 58 -12.34 0.89 -4.75
CA GLN A 58 -12.11 -0.35 -5.48
C GLN A 58 -10.61 -0.51 -5.76
N LEU A 59 -10.06 -1.60 -5.22
CA LEU A 59 -8.73 -2.09 -5.56
C LEU A 59 -8.90 -3.32 -6.44
N SER A 60 -8.29 -3.32 -7.63
CA SER A 60 -8.19 -4.57 -8.38
C SER A 60 -7.22 -5.49 -7.64
N LEU A 61 -7.68 -6.69 -7.31
CA LEU A 61 -6.86 -7.76 -6.75
C LEU A 61 -6.27 -8.67 -7.85
N ASP A 62 -6.57 -8.37 -9.12
CA ASP A 62 -6.02 -9.09 -10.25
C ASP A 62 -4.51 -8.83 -10.32
N GLY A 63 -3.72 -9.90 -10.20
CA GLY A 63 -2.26 -9.82 -10.22
C GLY A 63 -1.59 -9.77 -8.85
N LEU A 64 -2.34 -9.93 -7.75
CA LEU A 64 -1.72 -10.17 -6.45
C LEU A 64 -0.97 -11.51 -6.43
N ASP A 65 0.23 -11.50 -5.86
CA ASP A 65 1.09 -12.67 -5.77
C ASP A 65 0.93 -13.33 -4.40
N PHE A 66 0.13 -14.39 -4.35
CA PHE A 66 -0.15 -15.16 -3.12
C PHE A 66 0.90 -16.24 -2.81
N SER A 67 2.01 -16.32 -3.56
CA SER A 67 3.01 -17.38 -3.39
C SER A 67 3.71 -17.35 -2.02
N THR A 68 3.92 -16.16 -1.47
CA THR A 68 4.51 -15.95 -0.13
C THR A 68 3.85 -14.75 0.56
N PRO A 69 3.89 -14.65 1.90
CA PRO A 69 3.30 -13.50 2.59
C PRO A 69 3.99 -12.19 2.18
N ASP A 70 5.32 -12.20 1.98
CA ASP A 70 6.05 -11.01 1.56
C ASP A 70 5.63 -10.56 0.15
N ARG A 71 5.44 -11.51 -0.78
CA ARG A 71 4.97 -11.22 -2.15
C ARG A 71 3.54 -10.67 -2.15
N LEU A 72 2.67 -11.20 -1.29
CA LEU A 72 1.31 -10.71 -1.16
C LEU A 72 1.30 -9.26 -0.65
N GLY A 73 2.04 -8.99 0.43
CA GLY A 73 2.15 -7.64 0.99
C GLY A 73 2.69 -6.64 -0.03
N LEU A 74 3.76 -6.99 -0.74
CA LEU A 74 4.38 -6.12 -1.74
C LEU A 74 3.48 -5.88 -2.96
N SER A 75 2.82 -6.91 -3.49
CA SER A 75 1.91 -6.75 -4.63
C SER A 75 0.68 -5.93 -4.27
N LEU A 76 0.17 -6.07 -3.03
CA LEU A 76 -0.92 -5.24 -2.53
C LEU A 76 -0.49 -3.77 -2.35
N ALA A 77 0.72 -3.53 -1.83
CA ALA A 77 1.28 -2.18 -1.74
C ALA A 77 1.37 -1.53 -3.12
N GLN A 78 1.85 -2.28 -4.12
CA GLN A 78 1.95 -1.80 -5.51
C GLN A 78 0.58 -1.46 -6.08
N ALA A 79 -0.43 -2.31 -5.90
CA ALA A 79 -1.79 -2.04 -6.37
C ALA A 79 -2.34 -0.73 -5.78
N ILE A 80 -2.12 -0.49 -4.49
CA ILE A 80 -2.53 0.76 -3.81
C ILE A 80 -1.80 1.96 -4.41
N LEU A 81 -0.48 1.87 -4.57
CA LEU A 81 0.34 2.97 -5.11
C LEU A 81 0.02 3.27 -6.58
N HIS A 82 -0.27 2.26 -7.39
CA HIS A 82 -0.73 2.42 -8.76
C HIS A 82 -2.05 3.19 -8.81
N ARG A 83 -2.99 2.81 -7.94
CA ARG A 83 -4.27 3.50 -7.83
C ARG A 83 -4.09 4.97 -7.43
N VAL A 84 -3.21 5.23 -6.46
CA VAL A 84 -2.83 6.60 -6.02
C VAL A 84 -2.21 7.41 -7.16
N ALA A 85 -1.36 6.79 -7.98
CA ALA A 85 -0.72 7.44 -9.12
C ALA A 85 -1.66 7.71 -10.31
N GLY A 86 -2.93 7.28 -10.24
CA GLY A 86 -3.88 7.38 -11.34
C GLY A 86 -3.53 6.50 -12.54
N ARG A 87 -2.84 5.37 -12.32
CA ARG A 87 -2.44 4.40 -13.36
C ARG A 87 -3.23 3.12 -13.29
#